data_AF-A0A519LRW7-F1
#
_entry.id   AF-A0A519LRW7-F1
#
_cell.length_a   1.000
_cell.length_b   1.000
_cell.length_c   1.000
_cell.angle_alpha   90.00
_cell.angle_beta   90.00
_cell.angle_gamma   90.00
#
_symmetry.space_group_name_H-M   'P 1'
#
loop_
_entity.id
_entity.type
_entity.pdbx_description
1 polymer ?
#
loop_
_entity_poly.entity_id
_entity_poly.type
_entity_poly.pdbx_seq_one_letter_code
_entity_poly.pdbx_strand_id
1 'polypeptide(L)'
;MKQIKIGVQIFILLLITISCKKENEEIIIESENSGTYFQKKINNLVLMDSLHNRIVEHGDTLAYYHIQGIYNIAEEKRTSALYYAIIMANKYHYNQAYNDVYQILNSKKMDNETKKLAEEYLKKYKTKKSKK
;
A
#
# COMPACT_ATOMS: atom_id res chain seq x y z
N MET A 1 -66.66 -34.00 -20.85
CA MET A 1 -65.86 -32.78 -20.52
C MET A 1 -65.06 -32.94 -19.21
N LYS A 2 -64.24 -34.00 -19.07
CA LYS A 2 -63.37 -34.20 -17.88
C LYS A 2 -61.88 -34.31 -18.24
N GLN A 3 -61.55 -34.81 -19.44
CA GLN A 3 -60.17 -34.95 -19.93
C GLN A 3 -59.46 -33.61 -20.17
N ILE A 4 -60.19 -32.57 -20.61
CA ILE A 4 -59.61 -31.25 -20.94
C ILE A 4 -59.15 -30.50 -19.67
N LYS A 5 -59.82 -30.69 -18.53
CA LYS A 5 -59.45 -30.01 -17.26
C LYS A 5 -58.15 -30.55 -16.65
N ILE A 6 -57.87 -31.84 -16.84
CA ILE A 6 -56.67 -32.51 -16.31
C ILE A 6 -55.42 -32.07 -17.10
N GLY A 7 -55.55 -31.90 -18.43
CA GLY A 7 -54.44 -31.40 -19.27
C GLY A 7 -54.01 -29.97 -18.92
N VAL A 8 -54.96 -29.09 -18.61
CA VAL A 8 -54.66 -27.69 -18.22
C VAL A 8 -53.98 -27.62 -16.85
N GLN A 9 -54.36 -28.48 -15.90
CA GLN A 9 -53.71 -28.56 -14.58
C GLN A 9 -52.28 -29.10 -14.64
N ILE A 10 -52.00 -30.06 -15.53
CA ILE A 10 -50.65 -30.59 -15.74
C ILE A 10 -49.76 -29.55 -16.44
N PHE A 11 -50.31 -28.78 -17.39
CA PHE A 11 -49.58 -27.74 -18.12
C PHE A 11 -49.19 -26.55 -17.21
N ILE A 12 -50.05 -26.19 -16.24
CA ILE A 12 -49.75 -25.14 -15.24
C ILE A 12 -48.64 -25.59 -14.27
N LEU A 13 -48.58 -26.88 -13.92
CA LEU A 13 -47.53 -27.44 -13.05
C LEU A 13 -46.15 -27.46 -13.73
N LEU A 14 -46.11 -27.60 -15.05
CA LEU A 14 -44.88 -27.68 -15.84
C LEU A 14 -44.20 -26.31 -16.07
N LEU A 15 -44.94 -25.21 -15.91
CA LEU A 15 -44.42 -23.84 -16.05
C LEU A 15 -43.66 -23.35 -14.81
N ILE A 16 -43.78 -24.04 -13.66
CA ILE A 16 -43.15 -23.64 -12.39
C ILE A 16 -41.68 -24.09 -12.31
N THR A 17 -41.25 -25.06 -13.13
CA THR A 17 -39.88 -25.60 -13.09
C THR A 17 -38.88 -24.85 -13.97
N ILE A 18 -39.32 -23.84 -14.75
CA ILE A 18 -38.45 -22.94 -15.53
C ILE A 18 -38.05 -21.70 -14.69
N SER A 19 -38.10 -21.82 -13.36
CA SER A 19 -37.48 -20.82 -12.48
C SER A 19 -35.97 -20.92 -12.63
N CYS A 20 -35.41 -20.00 -13.43
CA CYS A 20 -33.99 -19.74 -13.61
C CYS A 20 -33.15 -20.18 -12.40
N LYS A 21 -32.37 -21.25 -12.55
CA LYS A 21 -31.07 -21.27 -11.89
C LYS A 21 -30.22 -20.24 -12.62
N LYS A 22 -30.31 -18.98 -12.19
CA LYS A 22 -29.13 -18.13 -12.25
C LYS A 22 -28.16 -18.82 -11.30
N GLU A 23 -27.12 -19.45 -11.85
CA GLU A 23 -25.88 -19.54 -11.11
C GLU A 23 -25.57 -18.10 -10.74
N ASN A 24 -25.88 -17.75 -9.49
CA ASN A 24 -25.07 -16.78 -8.80
C ASN A 24 -23.71 -17.46 -8.72
N GLU A 25 -22.92 -17.35 -9.79
CA GLU A 25 -21.51 -17.14 -9.58
C GLU A 25 -21.48 -15.97 -8.60
N GLU A 26 -21.24 -16.29 -7.33
CA GLU A 26 -20.64 -15.32 -6.45
C GLU A 26 -19.40 -14.87 -7.21
N ILE A 27 -19.52 -13.73 -7.91
CA ILE A 27 -18.38 -12.95 -8.28
C ILE A 27 -17.78 -12.65 -6.91
N ILE A 28 -16.79 -13.44 -6.52
CA ILE A 28 -15.84 -13.06 -5.50
C ILE A 28 -15.22 -11.82 -6.09
N ILE A 29 -15.81 -10.66 -5.79
CA ILE A 29 -15.12 -9.39 -5.94
C ILE A 29 -13.98 -9.57 -4.96
N GLU A 30 -12.83 -9.98 -5.49
CA GLU A 30 -11.58 -10.03 -4.74
C GLU A 30 -11.36 -8.59 -4.30
N SER A 31 -11.86 -8.25 -3.10
CA SER A 31 -11.72 -6.92 -2.56
C SER A 31 -10.23 -6.76 -2.34
N GLU A 32 -9.55 -6.04 -3.24
CA GLU A 32 -8.12 -5.81 -3.13
C GLU A 32 -7.86 -5.24 -1.74
N ASN A 33 -7.31 -6.07 -0.85
CA ASN A 33 -6.87 -5.57 0.44
C ASN A 33 -5.66 -4.65 0.18
N SER A 34 -5.43 -3.69 1.06
CA SER A 34 -4.36 -2.71 0.91
C SER A 34 -3.00 -3.38 0.64
N GLY A 35 -2.71 -4.52 1.26
CA GLY A 35 -1.48 -5.29 1.02
C GLY A 35 -1.29 -5.69 -0.45
N THR A 36 -2.32 -6.28 -1.09
CA THR A 36 -2.25 -6.67 -2.50
C THR A 36 -2.05 -5.47 -3.44
N TYR A 37 -2.67 -4.34 -3.13
CA TYR A 37 -2.49 -3.09 -3.89
C TYR A 37 -1.05 -2.57 -3.84
N PHE A 38 -0.42 -2.57 -2.65
CA PHE A 38 0.96 -2.10 -2.51
C PHE A 38 1.99 -3.10 -3.04
N GLN A 39 1.73 -4.41 -2.98
CA GLN A 39 2.56 -5.41 -3.66
C GLN A 39 2.53 -5.26 -5.18
N LYS A 40 1.37 -4.95 -5.77
CA LYS A 40 1.30 -4.61 -7.20
C LYS A 40 2.15 -3.39 -7.56
N LYS A 41 2.23 -2.39 -6.66
CA LYS A 41 3.12 -1.23 -6.87
C LYS A 41 4.59 -1.57 -6.75
N ILE A 42 4.99 -2.36 -5.77
CA ILE A 42 6.38 -2.81 -5.61
C ILE A 42 6.84 -3.60 -6.83
N ASN A 43 5.97 -4.44 -7.37
CA ASN A 43 6.26 -5.24 -8.57
C ASN A 43 6.20 -4.41 -9.87
N ASN A 44 5.71 -3.16 -9.83
CA ASN A 44 5.73 -2.26 -10.97
C ASN A 44 7.10 -1.56 -11.07
N LEU A 45 8.04 -2.20 -11.74
CA LEU A 45 9.41 -1.71 -11.90
C LEU A 45 9.47 -0.31 -12.53
N VAL A 46 8.64 -0.03 -13.54
CA VAL A 46 8.59 1.28 -14.22
C VAL A 46 8.22 2.40 -13.23
N LEU A 47 7.22 2.15 -12.36
CA LEU A 47 6.84 3.08 -11.31
C LEU A 47 7.98 3.26 -10.30
N MET A 48 8.54 2.16 -9.81
CA MET A 48 9.56 2.20 -8.76
C MET A 48 10.85 2.86 -9.24
N ASP A 49 11.29 2.62 -10.48
CA ASP A 49 12.45 3.26 -11.09
C ASP A 49 12.22 4.76 -11.32
N SER A 50 11.02 5.14 -11.75
CA SER A 50 10.65 6.55 -11.91
C SER A 50 10.69 7.30 -10.57
N LEU A 51 10.11 6.72 -9.51
CA LEU A 51 10.16 7.28 -8.17
C LEU A 51 11.59 7.35 -7.64
N HIS A 52 12.36 6.28 -7.82
CA HIS A 52 13.77 6.21 -7.44
C HIS A 52 14.56 7.35 -8.05
N ASN A 53 14.54 7.48 -9.38
CA ASN A 53 15.31 8.50 -10.10
C ASN A 53 14.94 9.91 -9.65
N ARG A 54 13.64 10.21 -9.50
CA ARG A 54 13.19 11.53 -9.03
C ARG A 54 13.70 11.86 -7.63
N ILE A 55 13.77 10.87 -6.74
CA ILE A 55 14.30 11.08 -5.39
C ILE A 55 15.82 11.24 -5.42
N VAL A 56 16.52 10.30 -6.05
CA VAL A 56 17.99 10.23 -6.00
C VAL A 56 18.64 11.37 -6.77
N GLU A 57 18.10 11.74 -7.93
CA GLU A 57 18.66 12.78 -8.81
C GLU A 57 18.15 14.19 -8.53
N HIS A 58 16.91 14.33 -8.04
CA HIS A 58 16.27 15.64 -7.92
C HIS A 58 15.77 15.99 -6.52
N GLY A 59 15.81 15.05 -5.56
CA GLY A 59 15.30 15.30 -4.22
C GLY A 59 13.79 15.59 -4.21
N ASP A 60 13.06 14.95 -5.13
CA ASP A 60 11.63 15.17 -5.30
C ASP A 60 10.85 14.69 -4.07
N THR A 61 10.25 15.63 -3.34
CA THR A 61 9.54 15.36 -2.10
C THR A 61 8.23 14.60 -2.32
N LEU A 62 7.56 14.80 -3.46
CA LEU A 62 6.33 14.07 -3.79
C LEU A 62 6.64 12.61 -4.11
N ALA A 63 7.69 12.38 -4.91
CA ALA A 63 8.18 11.03 -5.18
C ALA A 63 8.62 10.34 -3.89
N TYR A 64 9.31 11.07 -3.00
CA TYR A 64 9.69 10.58 -1.68
C TYR A 64 8.48 10.16 -0.84
N TYR A 65 7.45 11.00 -0.73
CA TYR A 65 6.25 10.63 0.01
C TYR A 65 5.56 9.40 -0.57
N HIS A 66 5.51 9.31 -1.90
CA HIS A 66 4.89 8.18 -2.57
C HIS A 66 5.66 6.88 -2.30
N ILE A 67 6.99 6.89 -2.43
CA ILE A 67 7.80 5.69 -2.19
C ILE A 67 7.77 5.26 -0.72
N GLN A 68 7.77 6.21 0.22
CA GLN A 68 7.64 5.92 1.66
C GLN A 68 6.28 5.28 1.95
N GLY A 69 5.19 5.79 1.36
CA GLY A 69 3.86 5.18 1.48
C GLY A 69 3.82 3.74 0.99
N ILE A 70 4.46 3.46 -0.15
CA ILE A 70 4.55 2.11 -0.71
C ILE A 70 5.25 1.17 0.27
N TYR A 71 6.46 1.50 0.72
CA TYR A 71 7.24 0.61 1.59
C TYR A 71 6.68 0.48 3.01
N ASN A 72 6.05 1.53 3.55
CA ASN A 72 5.49 1.48 4.89
C ASN A 72 4.22 0.62 4.97
N ILE A 73 3.42 0.54 3.90
CA ILE A 73 2.15 -0.20 3.90
C ILE A 73 2.32 -1.63 3.37
N ALA A 74 3.27 -1.85 2.47
CA ALA A 74 3.55 -3.19 1.93
C ALA A 74 4.13 -4.18 2.95
N GLU A 75 4.45 -3.76 4.17
CA GLU A 75 5.21 -4.51 5.19
C GLU A 75 6.60 -5.03 4.72
N GLU A 76 6.96 -4.85 3.45
CA GLU A 76 8.25 -5.16 2.89
C GLU A 76 9.26 -4.02 3.10
N LYS A 77 10.26 -4.34 3.93
CA LYS A 77 11.62 -3.77 3.93
C LYS A 77 11.71 -2.32 4.42
N ARG A 78 11.73 -2.17 5.74
CA ARG A 78 12.26 -0.99 6.46
C ARG A 78 13.58 -0.47 5.87
N THR A 79 14.41 -1.36 5.32
CA THR A 79 15.69 -1.02 4.67
C THR A 79 15.52 -0.13 3.44
N SER A 80 14.50 -0.38 2.61
CA SER A 80 14.24 0.43 1.41
C SER A 80 13.70 1.80 1.77
N ALA A 81 12.76 1.88 2.72
CA ALA A 81 12.29 3.15 3.27
C ALA A 81 13.44 3.98 3.88
N LEU A 82 14.32 3.33 4.65
CA LEU A 82 15.50 3.96 5.26
C LEU A 82 16.46 4.54 4.22
N TYR A 83 16.72 3.81 3.13
CA TYR A 83 17.61 4.26 2.06
C TYR A 83 17.21 5.63 1.50
N TYR A 84 15.94 5.79 1.11
CA TYR A 84 15.44 7.04 0.58
C TYR A 84 15.41 8.15 1.64
N ALA A 85 15.08 7.81 2.89
CA ALA A 85 15.07 8.78 3.99
C ALA A 85 16.48 9.35 4.26
N ILE A 86 17.52 8.50 4.24
CA ILE A 86 18.91 8.93 4.40
C ILE A 86 19.33 9.86 3.27
N ILE A 87 19.01 9.54 2.01
CA ILE A 87 19.32 10.41 0.85
C ILE A 87 18.66 11.77 1.01
N MET A 88 17.36 11.80 1.27
CA MET A 88 16.60 13.04 1.41
C MET A 88 17.07 13.89 2.60
N ALA A 89 17.41 13.24 3.72
CA ALA A 89 17.95 13.92 4.89
C ALA A 89 19.34 14.51 4.62
N ASN A 90 20.25 13.73 4.05
CA ASN A 90 21.66 14.12 3.97
C ASN A 90 22.01 14.91 2.70
N LYS A 91 21.58 14.45 1.52
CA LYS A 91 21.88 15.12 0.24
C LYS A 91 21.02 16.36 0.04
N TYR A 92 19.71 16.22 0.27
CA TYR A 92 18.73 17.29 -0.01
C TYR A 92 18.31 18.09 1.22
N HIS A 93 18.83 17.74 2.40
CA HIS A 93 18.58 18.50 3.62
C HIS A 93 17.09 18.64 3.97
N TYR A 94 16.25 17.72 3.48
CA TYR A 94 14.82 17.74 3.65
C TYR A 94 14.44 17.45 5.10
N ASN A 95 13.73 18.39 5.74
CA ASN A 95 13.56 18.35 7.19
C ASN A 95 12.83 17.09 7.68
N GLN A 96 11.73 16.72 7.01
CA GLN A 96 10.92 15.56 7.39
C GLN A 96 11.73 14.26 7.36
N ALA A 97 12.62 14.11 6.37
CA ALA A 97 13.43 12.91 6.23
C ALA A 97 14.38 12.67 7.41
N TYR A 98 14.85 13.71 8.12
CA TYR A 98 15.61 13.48 9.36
C TYR A 98 14.76 12.79 10.44
N ASN A 99 13.50 13.19 10.57
CA ASN A 99 12.59 12.55 11.50
C ASN A 99 12.27 11.12 11.06
N ASP A 100 12.08 10.89 9.77
CA ASP A 100 11.78 9.54 9.24
C ASP A 100 12.94 8.58 9.51
N VAL A 101 14.20 8.99 9.30
CA VAL A 101 15.38 8.20 9.67
C VAL A 101 15.39 7.87 11.16
N TYR A 102 15.14 8.87 12.03
CA TYR A 102 15.06 8.64 13.46
C TYR A 102 13.98 7.60 13.82
N GLN A 103 12.78 7.72 13.25
CA GLN A 103 11.68 6.79 13.55
C GLN A 103 12.00 5.36 13.12
N ILE A 104 12.64 5.18 11.96
CA ILE A 104 13.01 3.86 11.46
C ILE A 104 14.11 3.24 12.33
N LEU A 105 15.13 4.02 12.70
CA LEU A 105 16.29 3.55 13.48
C LEU A 105 16.00 3.42 14.98
N ASN A 106 15.02 4.15 15.53
CA ASN A 106 14.71 4.10 16.97
C ASN A 106 13.71 2.98 17.33
N SER A 107 13.86 1.80 16.74
CA SER A 107 12.96 0.67 17.01
C SER A 107 13.36 -0.12 18.27
N LYS A 108 12.39 -0.81 18.90
CA LYS A 108 12.53 -1.43 20.24
C LYS A 108 13.70 -2.42 20.40
N LYS A 109 14.32 -2.92 19.32
CA LYS A 109 15.36 -3.97 19.34
C LYS A 109 16.74 -3.51 18.84
N MET A 110 17.00 -2.21 18.81
CA MET A 110 18.26 -1.67 18.24
C MET A 110 19.38 -1.59 19.29
N ASP A 111 20.61 -1.84 18.83
CA ASP A 111 21.82 -1.66 19.62
C ASP A 111 22.08 -0.18 19.96
N ASN A 112 23.03 0.06 20.86
CA ASN A 112 23.32 1.41 21.36
C ASN A 112 23.90 2.34 20.29
N GLU A 113 24.69 1.83 19.35
CA GLU A 113 25.27 2.66 18.27
C GLU A 113 24.18 3.09 17.28
N THR A 114 23.28 2.17 16.93
CA THR A 114 22.12 2.48 16.08
C THR A 114 21.20 3.52 16.75
N LYS A 115 20.97 3.42 18.06
CA LYS A 115 20.20 4.42 18.81
C LYS A 115 20.87 5.79 18.82
N LYS A 116 22.17 5.83 19.07
CA LYS A 116 22.95 7.07 19.04
C LYS A 116 22.88 7.74 17.68
N LEU A 117 23.01 6.96 16.59
CA LEU A 117 22.81 7.46 15.24
C LEU A 117 21.40 8.04 15.06
N ALA A 118 20.35 7.34 15.51
CA ALA A 118 18.98 7.85 15.44
C ALA A 118 18.82 9.20 16.17
N GLU A 119 19.41 9.36 17.36
CA GLU A 119 19.39 10.59 18.14
C GLU A 119 20.08 11.77 17.42
N GLU A 120 21.15 11.52 16.68
CA GLU A 120 21.79 12.53 15.84
C GLU A 120 20.84 13.08 14.78
N TYR A 121 20.07 12.19 14.12
CA TYR A 121 19.04 12.60 13.16
C TYR A 121 17.91 13.38 13.84
N LEU A 122 17.46 12.97 15.03
CA LEU A 122 16.47 13.71 15.81
C LEU A 122 16.94 15.13 16.15
N LYS A 123 18.21 15.29 16.53
CA LYS A 123 18.80 16.61 16.80
C LYS A 123 18.80 17.50 15.56
N LYS A 124 19.17 16.95 14.39
CA LYS A 124 19.13 17.66 13.10
C LYS A 124 17.71 18.13 12.77
N TYR A 125 16.71 17.28 12.94
CA TYR A 125 15.29 17.61 12.73
C TYR A 125 14.83 18.78 13.63
N LYS A 126 15.10 18.69 14.94
CA LYS A 126 14.71 19.74 15.91
C LYS A 126 15.36 21.09 15.60
N THR A 127 16.64 21.09 15.22
CA THR A 127 17.38 22.31 14.90
C THR A 127 16.80 23.02 13.69
N LYS A 128 16.39 22.28 12.65
CA LYS A 128 15.78 22.86 11.45
C LYS A 128 14.35 23.33 11.66
N LYS A 129 13.59 22.65 12.53
CA LYS A 129 12.25 23.10 12.93
C LYS A 129 12.29 24.44 13.68
N SER A 130 13.32 24.67 14.50
CA SER A 130 13.48 25.91 15.28
C SER A 130 13.89 27.15 14.47
N LYS A 131 14.24 27.00 13.18
CA LYS A 131 14.70 28.09 12.30
C LYS A 131 13.61 28.64 11.36
N LYS A 132 12.38 28.14 11.47
CA LYS A 132 11.20 28.63 10.75
C LYS A 132 10.28 29.35 11.72
#